data_AF-A0A2I0NS43-F1
#
_entry.id   AF-A0A2I0NS43-F1
#
_cell.length_a   1.000
_cell.length_b   1.000
_cell.length_c   1.000
_cell.angle_alpha   90.00
_cell.angle_beta   90.00
_cell.angle_gamma   90.00
#
_symmetry.space_group_name_H-M   'P 1'
#
loop_
_entity.id
_entity.type
_entity.pdbx_description
1 polymer ?
#
loop_
_entity_poly.entity_id
_entity_poly.type
_entity_poly.pdbx_seq_one_letter_code
_entity_poly.pdbx_strand_id
1 'polypeptide(L)'
;MTDTTYGAKLQKDAQTYAIQTRIPAGCVSPDDLERIARVARKYTIPLIKITSGQRFLLVGVEKGDIAAVRAELGDLGTGSITPGVRYVQSCPGNAYCKNGTQDSLHLA
;
A
#
# COMPACT_ATOMS: atom_id res chain seq x y z
N MET A 1 -14.23 -1.87 -18.43
CA MET A 1 -13.20 -1.10 -17.69
C MET A 1 -11.84 -1.65 -18.12
N THR A 2 -11.21 -1.03 -19.11
CA THR A 2 -10.01 -1.53 -19.81
C THR A 2 -8.75 -0.74 -19.49
N ASP A 3 -8.74 0.01 -18.39
CA ASP A 3 -7.58 0.80 -17.98
C ASP A 3 -6.76 0.03 -16.92
N THR A 4 -5.68 -0.59 -17.37
CA THR A 4 -4.71 -1.31 -16.53
C THR A 4 -3.96 -0.38 -15.57
N THR A 5 -4.01 0.94 -15.79
CA THR A 5 -3.40 1.94 -14.92
C THR A 5 -4.34 2.45 -13.82
N TYR A 6 -5.58 1.93 -13.76
CA TYR A 6 -6.56 2.36 -12.77
C TYR A 6 -5.96 2.28 -11.37
N GLY A 7 -5.90 3.44 -10.73
CA GLY A 7 -5.40 3.58 -9.38
C GLY A 7 -3.88 3.57 -9.20
N ALA A 8 -3.11 3.60 -10.28
CA ALA A 8 -1.66 3.84 -10.24
C ALA A 8 -1.37 5.34 -10.48
N LYS A 9 -0.35 5.88 -9.82
CA LYS A 9 0.01 7.30 -9.94
C LYS A 9 1.21 7.47 -10.86
N LEU A 10 1.06 8.23 -11.94
CA LEU A 10 2.19 8.60 -12.81
C LEU A 10 3.25 9.37 -12.01
N GLN A 11 4.52 9.05 -12.20
CA GLN A 11 5.65 9.66 -11.50
C GLN A 11 6.25 10.82 -12.30
N LYS A 12 7.21 11.52 -11.68
CA LYS A 12 7.86 12.72 -12.24
C LYS A 12 8.56 12.45 -13.59
N ASP A 13 9.04 11.23 -13.81
CA ASP A 13 9.68 10.80 -15.05
C ASP A 13 8.68 10.64 -16.22
N ALA A 14 7.37 10.74 -15.96
CA ALA A 14 6.28 10.53 -16.92
C ALA A 14 6.28 9.16 -17.61
N GLN A 15 7.03 8.19 -17.08
CA GLN A 15 7.16 6.83 -17.62
C GLN A 15 6.71 5.78 -16.61
N THR A 16 7.11 5.96 -15.35
CA THR A 16 6.85 5.00 -14.29
C THR A 16 5.65 5.40 -13.44
N TYR A 17 5.14 4.42 -12.69
CA TYR A 17 3.97 4.57 -11.85
C TYR A 17 4.30 4.21 -10.40
N ALA A 18 3.43 4.65 -9.50
CA ALA A 18 3.43 4.19 -8.12
C ALA A 18 2.13 3.48 -7.77
N ILE A 19 2.27 2.35 -7.06
CA ILE A 19 1.17 1.51 -6.59
C ILE A 19 1.13 1.58 -5.06
N GLN A 20 -0.07 1.82 -4.54
CA GLN A 20 -0.32 1.94 -3.11
C GLN A 20 -0.86 0.63 -2.56
N THR A 21 -0.31 0.20 -1.44
CA THR A 21 -0.86 -0.92 -0.67
C THR A 21 -2.09 -0.48 0.14
N ARG A 22 -3.03 -1.40 0.36
CA ARG A 22 -4.15 -1.22 1.28
C ARG A 22 -3.81 -1.88 2.62
N ILE A 23 -3.51 -1.07 3.62
CA ILE A 23 -3.14 -1.51 4.96
C ILE A 23 -3.97 -0.69 5.97
N PRO A 24 -5.14 -1.20 6.39
CA PRO A 24 -5.94 -0.56 7.42
C PRO A 24 -5.17 -0.47 8.74
N ALA A 25 -5.25 0.69 9.41
CA ALA A 25 -4.60 0.95 10.70
C ALA A 25 -3.07 0.76 10.74
N GLY A 26 -2.41 0.58 9.60
CA GLY A 26 -0.98 0.27 9.56
C GLY A 26 -0.60 -1.13 10.04
N CYS A 27 -1.56 -2.04 10.19
CA CYS A 27 -1.31 -3.38 10.66
C CYS A 27 -0.85 -4.29 9.53
N VAL A 28 0.35 -4.86 9.65
CA VAL A 28 0.93 -5.79 8.68
C VAL A 28 1.45 -7.03 9.37
N SER A 29 1.32 -8.18 8.71
CA SER A 29 1.96 -9.43 9.13
C SER A 29 3.39 -9.52 8.59
N PRO A 30 4.24 -10.40 9.15
CA PRO A 30 5.54 -10.73 8.55
C PRO A 30 5.40 -11.19 7.08
N ASP A 31 4.39 -12.02 6.78
CA ASP A 31 4.13 -12.52 5.43
C ASP A 31 3.80 -11.40 4.43
N ASP A 32 3.09 -10.34 4.89
CA ASP A 32 2.82 -9.16 4.07
C ASP A 32 4.10 -8.41 3.73
N LEU A 33 4.99 -8.25 4.71
CA LEU A 33 6.28 -7.60 4.51
C LEU A 33 7.17 -8.39 3.55
N GLU A 34 7.22 -9.72 3.71
CA GLU A 34 7.94 -10.61 2.79
C GLU A 34 7.37 -10.56 1.38
N ARG A 35 6.03 -10.54 1.24
CA ARG A 35 5.35 -10.40 -0.05
C ARG A 35 5.70 -9.08 -0.72
N ILE A 36 5.63 -7.96 0.00
CA ILE A 36 6.00 -6.64 -0.52
C ILE A 36 7.46 -6.64 -0.96
N ALA A 37 8.37 -7.17 -0.14
CA ALA A 37 9.80 -7.24 -0.45
C ALA A 37 10.07 -8.12 -1.69
N ARG A 38 9.41 -9.27 -1.81
CA ARG A 38 9.51 -10.18 -2.95
C ARG A 38 9.05 -9.50 -4.25
N VAL A 39 7.89 -8.85 -4.22
CA VAL A 39 7.35 -8.11 -5.37
C VAL A 39 8.30 -6.99 -5.77
N ALA A 40 8.76 -6.17 -4.82
CA ALA A 40 9.68 -5.08 -5.11
C ALA A 40 10.99 -5.57 -5.77
N ARG A 41 11.56 -6.69 -5.30
CA ARG A 41 12.74 -7.30 -5.92
C ARG A 41 12.45 -7.84 -7.32
N LYS A 42 11.35 -8.57 -7.50
CA LYS A 42 10.99 -9.21 -8.78
C LYS A 42 10.83 -8.18 -9.91
N TYR A 43 10.22 -7.05 -9.60
CA TYR A 43 9.95 -5.98 -10.58
C TYR A 43 11.00 -4.87 -10.55
N THR A 44 12.12 -5.07 -9.85
CA THR A 44 13.22 -4.09 -9.72
C THR A 44 12.72 -2.70 -9.31
N ILE A 45 11.74 -2.65 -8.39
CA ILE A 45 11.12 -1.40 -7.96
C ILE A 45 12.11 -0.63 -7.09
N PRO A 46 12.54 0.57 -7.49
CA PRO A 46 13.66 1.27 -6.86
C PRO A 46 13.34 1.85 -5.48
N LEU A 47 12.06 2.10 -5.18
CA LEU A 47 11.65 2.75 -3.93
C LEU A 47 10.40 2.12 -3.34
N ILE A 48 10.51 1.73 -2.07
CA ILE A 48 9.38 1.42 -1.20
C ILE A 48 9.31 2.51 -0.13
N LYS A 49 8.22 3.29 -0.09
CA LYS A 49 8.04 4.41 0.84
C LYS A 49 6.87 4.14 1.78
N ILE A 50 7.12 4.22 3.09
CA ILE A 50 6.04 4.32 4.09
C ILE A 50 5.41 5.71 3.98
N THR A 51 4.09 5.78 3.85
CA THR A 51 3.34 7.04 3.72
C THR A 51 2.75 7.47 5.06
N SER A 52 2.33 8.74 5.17
CA SER A 52 1.64 9.25 6.37
C SER A 52 0.39 8.44 6.71
N GLY A 53 -0.31 7.90 5.72
CA GLY A 53 -1.46 7.01 5.92
C GLY A 53 -1.11 5.58 6.32
N GLN A 54 0.04 5.34 6.96
CA GLN A 54 0.48 4.05 7.51
C GLN A 54 0.40 2.86 6.54
N ARG A 55 0.99 3.02 5.37
CA ARG A 55 1.02 1.99 4.32
C ARG A 55 2.23 2.16 3.43
N PHE A 56 2.54 1.15 2.63
CA PHE A 56 3.63 1.16 1.68
C PHE A 56 3.20 1.68 0.30
N LEU A 57 4.07 2.47 -0.32
CA LEU A 57 3.99 2.95 -1.68
C LEU A 57 5.18 2.39 -2.46
N LEU A 58 4.91 1.65 -3.53
CA LEU A 58 5.93 1.09 -4.42
C LEU A 58 6.05 2.04 -5.62
N VAL A 59 7.20 2.69 -5.80
CA VAL A 59 7.43 3.75 -6.79
C VAL A 59 8.45 3.28 -7.82
N GLY A 60 8.16 3.52 -9.11
CA GLY A 60 9.02 3.11 -10.21
C GLY A 60 8.53 1.84 -10.91
N VAL A 61 7.23 1.57 -10.87
CA VAL A 61 6.60 0.42 -11.55
C VAL A 61 6.39 0.76 -13.02
N GLU A 62 6.87 -0.11 -13.91
CA GLU A 62 6.63 0.00 -15.35
C GLU A 62 5.14 -0.11 -15.68
N LYS A 63 4.67 0.63 -16.68
CA LYS A 63 3.23 0.67 -17.05
C LYS A 63 2.67 -0.72 -17.36
N GLY A 64 3.45 -1.57 -18.02
CA GLY A 64 3.05 -2.94 -18.37
C GLY A 64 2.92 -3.87 -17.17
N ASP A 65 3.65 -3.60 -16.09
CA ASP A 65 3.73 -4.48 -14.92
C ASP A 65 2.66 -4.17 -13.86
N ILE A 66 1.92 -3.08 -13.99
CA ILE A 66 0.96 -2.61 -12.97
C ILE A 66 -0.03 -3.70 -12.57
N ALA A 67 -0.62 -4.40 -13.55
CA ALA A 67 -1.60 -5.45 -13.29
C ALA A 67 -0.96 -6.67 -12.60
N ALA A 68 0.25 -7.05 -13.01
CA ALA A 68 0.97 -8.20 -12.46
C ALA A 68 1.46 -7.92 -11.02
N VAL A 69 2.00 -6.73 -10.77
CA VAL A 69 2.39 -6.26 -9.43
C VAL A 69 1.19 -6.30 -8.48
N ARG A 70 0.02 -5.81 -8.90
CA ARG A 70 -1.19 -5.86 -8.06
C ARG A 70 -1.64 -7.28 -7.77
N ALA A 71 -1.66 -8.15 -8.78
CA ALA A 71 -2.04 -9.54 -8.61
C ALA A 71 -1.13 -10.25 -7.59
N GLU A 72 0.18 -10.00 -7.64
CA GLU A 72 1.14 -10.60 -6.71
C GLU A 72 1.13 -9.99 -5.31
N LEU A 73 0.71 -8.73 -5.17
CA LEU A 73 0.44 -8.12 -3.86
C LEU A 73 -0.83 -8.69 -3.22
N GLY A 74 -1.74 -9.27 -4.02
CA GLY A 74 -2.97 -9.88 -3.55
C GLY A 74 -3.92 -8.86 -2.93
N ASP A 75 -4.37 -9.14 -1.71
CA ASP A 75 -5.25 -8.28 -0.91
C ASP A 75 -4.64 -6.91 -0.60
N LEU A 76 -3.32 -6.83 -0.45
CA LEU A 76 -2.60 -5.56 -0.30
C LEU A 76 -2.67 -4.70 -1.58
N GLY A 77 -2.82 -5.32 -2.75
CA GLY A 77 -2.85 -4.67 -4.07
C GLY A 77 -4.18 -3.98 -4.42
N THR A 78 -5.18 -4.07 -3.54
CA THR A 78 -6.55 -3.55 -3.74
C THR A 78 -6.69 -2.03 -3.53
N GLY A 79 -5.59 -1.29 -3.39
CA GLY A 79 -5.61 0.15 -3.10
C GLY A 79 -6.54 0.93 -4.03
N SER A 80 -7.60 1.53 -3.46
CA SER A 80 -8.61 2.25 -4.21
C SER A 80 -8.16 3.70 -4.49
N ILE A 81 -8.23 4.12 -5.76
CA ILE A 81 -8.20 5.53 -6.17
C ILE A 81 -9.62 6.05 -6.44
N THR A 82 -10.64 5.22 -6.23
CA THR A 82 -12.05 5.58 -6.31
C THR A 82 -12.34 6.79 -5.39
N PRO A 83 -13.25 7.70 -5.76
CA PRO A 83 -13.77 8.70 -4.83
C PRO A 83 -14.30 8.01 -3.56
N GLY A 84 -13.78 8.37 -2.38
CA GLY A 84 -14.10 7.71 -1.12
C GLY A 84 -12.94 7.66 -0.13
N VAL A 85 -13.04 6.76 0.86
CA VAL A 85 -12.04 6.58 1.92
C VAL A 85 -10.70 6.18 1.32
N ARG A 86 -9.68 7.02 1.53
CA ARG A 86 -8.34 6.83 0.95
C ARG A 86 -7.47 5.85 1.74
N TYR A 87 -7.53 5.95 3.06
CA TYR A 87 -6.82 5.10 4.02
C TYR A 87 -7.48 5.27 5.38
N VAL A 88 -7.26 4.30 6.28
CA VAL A 88 -7.53 4.46 7.69
C VAL A 88 -6.21 4.38 8.43
N GLN A 89 -5.95 5.41 9.22
CA GLN A 89 -4.75 5.54 10.04
C GLN A 89 -5.17 5.43 11.51
N SER A 90 -4.43 4.68 12.30
CA SER A 90 -4.70 4.52 13.73
C SER A 90 -3.41 4.40 14.54
N CYS A 91 -3.43 4.84 15.79
CA CYS A 91 -2.35 4.54 16.72
C CYS A 91 -2.54 3.14 17.32
N PRO A 92 -1.56 2.60 18.07
CA PRO A 92 -1.70 1.28 18.68
C PRO A 92 -2.81 1.16 19.75
N GLY A 93 -3.41 2.27 20.19
CA GLY A 93 -4.51 2.28 21.16
C GLY A 93 -4.13 1.74 22.54
N ASN A 94 -5.14 1.42 23.34
CA ASN A 94 -4.96 0.80 24.66
C ASN A 94 -4.53 -0.69 24.58
N ALA A 95 -4.56 -1.30 23.39
CA ALA A 95 -4.07 -2.65 23.16
C ALA A 95 -2.55 -2.77 23.38
N TYR A 96 -1.78 -1.72 23.06
CA TYR A 96 -0.31 -1.74 23.16
C TYR A 96 0.32 -0.48 23.77
N CYS A 97 -0.34 0.68 23.70
CA CYS A 97 0.22 1.92 24.23
C CYS A 97 -0.18 2.12 25.70
N LYS A 98 0.81 2.34 26.58
CA LYS A 98 0.56 2.66 28.01
C LYS A 98 -0.30 3.91 28.24
N ASN A 99 -0.35 4.82 27.25
CA ASN A 99 -1.12 6.06 27.29
C ASN A 99 -2.41 5.96 26.46
N GLY A 100 -2.73 4.77 25.92
CA GLY A 100 -3.91 4.57 25.10
C GLY A 100 -5.19 4.66 25.94
N THR A 101 -6.16 5.43 25.48
CA THR A 101 -7.44 5.64 26.19
C THR A 101 -8.58 4.78 25.65
N GLN A 102 -8.50 4.34 24.39
CA GLN A 102 -9.50 3.53 23.69
C GLN A 102 -8.82 2.51 22.80
N ASP A 103 -9.58 1.48 22.40
CA ASP A 103 -9.13 0.51 21.40
C ASP A 103 -9.26 1.11 19.99
N SER A 104 -8.24 1.89 19.61
CA SER A 104 -8.21 2.56 18.32
C SER A 104 -7.97 1.60 17.15
N LEU A 105 -7.44 0.39 17.38
CA LEU A 105 -7.22 -0.59 16.32
C LEU A 105 -8.53 -1.27 15.93
N HIS A 106 -9.39 -1.58 16.89
CA HIS A 106 -10.71 -2.16 16.60
C HIS A 106 -11.68 -1.16 15.94
N LEU A 107 -11.56 0.13 16.27
CA LEU A 107 -12.41 1.19 15.72
C LEU A 107 -12.03 1.62 14.28
N ALA A 108 -10.86 1.20 13.79
CA ALA A 108 -10.28 1.61 12.52
C ALA A 108 -10.64 0.69 11.34
#